data_AF-A0A355FU54-F1
#
_entry.id   AF-A0A355FU54-F1
#
_cell.length_a   1.000
_cell.length_b   1.000
_cell.length_c   1.000
_cell.angle_alpha   90.00
_cell.angle_beta   90.00
_cell.angle_gamma   90.00
#
_symmetry.space_group_name_H-M   'P 1'
#
loop_
_entity.id
_entity.type
_entity.pdbx_description
1 polymer ?
#
loop_
_entity_poly.entity_id
_entity_poly.type
_entity_poly.pdbx_seq_one_letter_code
_entity_poly.pdbx_strand_id
1 'polypeptide(L)' 'MLELCKKVLLRVSTNHKLFARELGKSVRQLKGEDLKKLKSWCMQQFAHVHSELIEQTFMQNALI' A
#
# COMPACT_ATOMS: atom_id res chain seq x y z
N MET A 1 1.07 12.91 4.69
CA MET A 1 1.71 12.13 3.59
C MET A 1 0.78 11.03 3.05
N LEU A 2 -0.04 10.40 3.91
CA LEU A 2 -1.02 9.37 3.57
C LEU A 2 -1.85 9.67 2.29
N GLU A 3 -2.42 10.87 2.17
CA GLU A 3 -3.27 11.22 1.01
C GLU A 3 -2.52 11.24 -0.33
N LEU A 4 -1.22 11.59 -0.32
CA LEU A 4 -0.40 11.52 -1.53
C LEU A 4 -0.19 10.07 -1.95
N CYS A 5 0.14 9.19 -1.00
CA CYS A 5 0.28 7.75 -1.25
C CYS A 5 -1.00 7.17 -1.85
N LYS A 6 -2.18 7.47 -1.29
CA LYS A 6 -3.48 7.03 -1.84
C LYS A 6 -3.68 7.49 -3.28
N LYS A 7 -3.42 8.77 -3.59
CA LYS A 7 -3.54 9.33 -4.95
C LYS A 7 -2.59 8.70 -5.96
N VAL A 8 -1.39 8.31 -5.52
CA VAL A 8 -0.42 7.62 -6.39
C VAL A 8 -0.88 6.18 -6.63
N LEU A 9 -1.25 5.45 -5.57
CA LEU A 9 -1.71 4.06 -5.64
C LEU A 9 -2.94 3.89 -6.52
N LEU A 10 -3.91 4.81 -6.45
CA LEU A 10 -5.05 4.82 -7.38
C LEU A 10 -4.60 4.87 -8.84
N ARG A 11 -3.65 5.75 -9.17
CA ARG A 11 -3.16 5.95 -10.54
C ARG A 11 -2.39 4.76 -11.09
N VAL A 12 -1.69 4.01 -10.25
CA VAL A 12 -0.87 2.86 -10.69
C VAL A 12 -1.56 1.50 -10.48
N SER A 13 -2.77 1.46 -9.92
CA SER A 13 -3.48 0.24 -9.52
C SER A 13 -3.72 -0.77 -10.64
N THR A 14 -3.86 -0.31 -11.89
CA THR A 14 -4.05 -1.16 -13.08
C THR A 14 -2.78 -1.88 -13.53
N ASN A 15 -1.60 -1.46 -13.05
CA ASN A 15 -0.33 -2.08 -13.37
C ASN A 15 0.26 -2.73 -12.12
N HIS A 16 0.20 -4.05 -12.05
CA HIS A 16 0.65 -4.83 -10.89
C HIS A 16 2.09 -4.50 -10.45
N LYS A 17 3.04 -4.39 -11.40
CA LYS A 17 4.45 -4.10 -11.07
C LYS A 17 4.63 -2.69 -10.52
N LEU A 18 3.96 -1.69 -11.11
CA LEU A 18 4.03 -0.31 -10.63
C LEU A 18 3.33 -0.15 -9.29
N PHE A 19 2.18 -0.80 -9.11
CA PHE A 19 1.46 -0.80 -7.84
C PHE A 19 2.31 -1.37 -6.71
N ALA A 20 2.94 -2.53 -6.89
CA ALA A 20 3.86 -3.11 -5.92
C ALA A 20 4.99 -2.15 -5.52
N ARG A 21 5.60 -1.49 -6.52
CA ARG A 21 6.71 -0.55 -6.29
C ARG A 21 6.28 0.67 -5.48
N GLU A 22 5.18 1.30 -5.85
CA GLU A 22 4.69 2.51 -5.16
C GLU A 22 4.05 2.18 -3.80
N LEU A 23 3.48 0.99 -3.63
CA LEU A 23 3.02 0.49 -2.33
C LEU A 23 4.20 0.34 -1.37
N GLY A 24 5.27 -0.34 -1.79
CA GLY A 24 6.48 -0.47 -0.97
C GLY A 24 7.08 0.87 -0.55
N LYS A 25 7.09 1.87 -1.44
CA LYS A 25 7.50 3.24 -1.09
C LYS A 25 6.58 3.87 -0.05
N SER A 26 5.27 3.75 -0.25
CA SER A 26 4.25 4.32 0.65
C SER A 26 4.36 3.73 2.06
N VAL A 27 4.56 2.42 2.17
CA VAL A 27 4.72 1.71 3.44
C VAL A 27 6.02 2.12 4.15
N ARG A 28 7.11 2.39 3.43
CA ARG A 28 8.35 2.94 4.04
C ARG A 28 8.23 4.40 4.47
N GLN A 29 7.35 5.16 3.81
CA GLN A 29 7.24 6.60 4.03
C GLN A 29 6.28 6.97 5.18
N LEU A 30 5.32 6.09 5.49
CA LEU A 30 4.36 6.28 6.57
C LEU A 30 4.77 5.52 7.83
N LYS A 31 4.32 6.01 8.99
CA LYS A 31 4.58 5.41 10.30
C LYS A 31 3.33 5.45 11.17
N GLY A 32 3.30 4.62 12.22
CA GLY A 32 2.26 4.64 13.25
C GLY A 32 0.85 4.49 12.69
N GLU A 33 -0.02 5.44 13.03
CA GLU A 33 -1.44 5.40 12.67
C GLU A 33 -1.69 5.56 11.16
N ASP A 34 -0.91 6.40 10.48
CA ASP A 34 -1.02 6.61 9.03
C ASP A 34 -0.73 5.31 8.26
N LEU A 35 0.22 4.51 8.74
CA LEU A 35 0.54 3.22 8.14
C LEU A 35 -0.64 2.23 8.30
N LYS A 36 -1.26 2.19 9.48
CA LYS A 36 -2.45 1.36 9.74
C LYS A 36 -3.63 1.79 8.87
N LYS A 37 -3.87 3.10 8.75
CA LYS A 37 -4.89 3.68 7.85
C LYS A 37 -4.63 3.32 6.39
N LEU A 38 -3.37 3.37 5.94
CA LEU A 38 -3.01 2.97 4.58
C LEU A 38 -3.33 1.49 4.33
N LYS A 39 -2.97 0.59 5.25
CA LYS A 39 -3.26 -0.86 5.10
C LYS A 39 -4.74 -1.12 4.95
N SER A 40 -5.56 -0.60 5.88
CA SER A 40 -7.01 -0.78 5.86
C SER A 40 -7.62 -0.26 4.55
N TRP A 41 -7.20 0.92 4.11
CA TRP A 41 -7.66 1.51 2.87
C TRP A 41 -7.23 0.70 1.64
N CYS A 42 -6.00 0.19 1.58
CA CYS A 42 -5.54 -0.65 0.46
C CYS A 42 -6.36 -1.94 0.36
N MET A 43 -6.66 -2.59 1.49
CA MET A 43 -7.50 -3.79 1.51
C MET A 43 -8.91 -3.47 1.02
N GLN A 44 -9.51 -2.37 1.46
CA GLN A 44 -10.85 -1.96 1.00
C GLN A 44 -10.91 -1.68 -0.50
N GLN A 45 -9.88 -1.06 -1.08
CA GLN A 45 -9.89 -0.64 -2.48
C GLN A 45 -9.43 -1.72 -3.44
N PHE A 46 -8.43 -2.52 -3.05
CA PHE A 46 -7.66 -3.33 -3.99
C PHE A 46 -7.58 -4.81 -3.63
N ALA A 47 -8.18 -5.27 -2.52
CA ALA A 47 -8.09 -6.70 -2.14
C ALA A 47 -8.65 -7.65 -3.22
N HIS A 48 -9.58 -7.18 -4.06
CA HIS A 48 -10.13 -7.98 -5.16
C HIS A 48 -9.08 -8.40 -6.21
N VAL A 49 -7.96 -7.67 -6.33
CA VAL A 49 -6.90 -7.94 -7.33
C VAL A 49 -5.52 -8.11 -6.66
N HIS A 50 -5.25 -7.39 -5.58
CA HIS A 50 -3.91 -7.24 -4.98
C HIS A 50 -3.84 -7.67 -3.51
N SER A 51 -4.78 -8.48 -3.01
CA SER A 51 -4.82 -8.89 -1.58
C SER A 51 -3.50 -9.46 -1.09
N GLU A 52 -2.99 -10.49 -1.78
CA GLU A 52 -1.74 -11.16 -1.41
C GLU A 52 -0.55 -10.19 -1.42
N LEU A 53 -0.44 -9.38 -2.48
CA LEU A 53 0.62 -8.38 -2.61
C LEU A 53 0.58 -7.35 -1.46
N ILE A 54 -0.61 -6.90 -1.08
CA ILE A 54 -0.80 -5.96 0.02
C ILE A 54 -0.34 -6.59 1.33
N GLU A 55 -0.82 -7.80 1.64
CA GLU A 55 -0.44 -8.50 2.87
C GLU A 55 1.06 -8.71 2.96
N GLN A 56 1.69 -9.23 1.90
CA GLN A 56 3.14 -9.45 1.84
C GLN A 56 3.93 -8.15 2.06
N THR A 57 3.53 -7.07 1.41
CA THR A 57 4.24 -5.77 1.51
C THR A 57 4.19 -5.22 2.94
N PHE A 58 3.04 -5.30 3.60
CA PHE A 58 2.90 -4.82 4.98
C PHE A 58 3.53 -5.78 6.00
N MET A 59 3.60 -7.08 5.73
CA MET A 59 4.31 -8.04 6.58
C MET A 59 5.82 -7.82 6.56
N GLN A 60 6.42 -7.67 5.36
CA GLN A 60 7.86 -7.43 5.24
C GLN A 60 8.31 -6.14 5.94
N ASN A 61 7.49 -5.09 5.90
CA ASN A 61 7.79 -3.82 6.54
C ASN A 61 7.41 -3.77 8.03
N ALA A 62 6.67 -4.74 8.57
CA ALA A 62 6.37 -4.83 10.00
C ALA A 62 7.50 -5.49 10.81
N LEU A 63 8.45 -6.13 10.12
CA LEU A 63 9.61 -6.82 10.71
C LEU A 63 10.86 -5.91 10.83
N ILE A 64 10.74 -4.62 10.48
CA ILE A 64 11.83 -3.63 10.46
C ILE A 64 11.40 -2.42 11.28
#